data_AF-A0A151X0P8-F1
#
_entry.id   AF-A0A151X0P8-F1
#
_cell.length_a   1.000
_cell.length_b   1.000
_cell.length_c   1.000
_cell.angle_alpha   90.00
_cell.angle_beta   90.00
_cell.angle_gamma   90.00
#
_symmetry.space_group_name_H-M   'P 1'
#
loop_
_entity.id
_entity.type
_entity.pdbx_description
1 polymer ?
#
loop_
_entity_poly.entity_id
_entity_poly.type
_entity_poly.pdbx_seq_one_letter_code
_entity_poly.pdbx_strand_id
1 'polypeptide(L)'
;MASVIKDTGEIWGRLFDHRPFIQGEVTFFLREFQEKRSDREVERLFKILEYTTELKESQLDRTEQLGDCHLPSLKANVDVALSMCNRVLQREENFDSDNVLSENRLLRKKEWEKFINDMSNKCERVDQTFQEKENEIQEFYSIVDPTVTIKPSKKLTDFILYDVKDTDGAPDGITYLHSKSKKFKKEKIANATLKIEDLRWLNKYLKENRKTATEKIYLHELFDDSDVILPTPKETPRNPELEARIKKLAAQQNNREYQAMTKSIDSARKFLPEDSVAFQMKQINKQLIAVAQFIFSVIAGFAFGFIGVELIVGDLDFGFRLLLGIICALIIALAEIYFLALKLNEYGFDVTPKSTKLHRD
;
A
#
# COMPACT_ATOMS: atom_id res chain seq x y z
N MET A 1 74.24 43.72 -102.95
CA MET A 1 73.40 42.87 -103.82
C MET A 1 73.18 41.47 -103.26
N ALA A 2 74.19 40.78 -102.70
CA ALA A 2 74.02 39.41 -102.18
C ALA A 2 73.08 39.27 -100.97
N SER A 3 73.02 40.25 -100.06
CA SER A 3 72.11 40.22 -98.91
C SER A 3 70.65 40.30 -99.34
N VAL A 4 70.32 41.23 -100.25
CA VAL A 4 68.95 41.44 -100.74
C VAL A 4 68.41 40.18 -101.41
N ILE A 5 69.22 39.45 -102.18
CA ILE A 5 68.82 38.21 -102.88
C ILE A 5 68.58 37.07 -101.87
N LYS A 6 69.39 36.99 -100.81
CA LYS A 6 69.20 36.00 -99.76
C LYS A 6 67.92 36.29 -98.97
N ASP A 7 67.68 37.56 -98.64
CA ASP A 7 66.47 38.00 -97.94
C ASP A 7 65.22 37.77 -98.82
N THR A 8 65.29 38.04 -100.13
CA THR A 8 64.15 37.75 -101.04
C THR A 8 63.91 36.25 -101.22
N GLY A 9 64.97 35.42 -101.26
CA GLY A 9 64.82 33.96 -101.29
C GLY A 9 64.23 33.39 -100.00
N GLU A 10 64.60 33.96 -98.84
CA GLU A 10 64.04 33.57 -97.55
C GLU A 10 62.58 34.01 -97.39
N ILE A 11 62.23 35.20 -97.88
CA ILE A 11 60.85 35.68 -97.96
C ILE A 11 60.03 34.77 -98.89
N TRP A 12 60.57 34.40 -100.06
CA TRP A 12 59.88 33.52 -101.02
C TRP A 12 59.65 32.12 -100.44
N GLY A 13 60.66 31.54 -99.77
CA GLY A 13 60.51 30.26 -99.07
C GLY A 13 59.47 30.31 -97.95
N ARG A 14 59.40 31.41 -97.18
CA ARG A 14 58.36 31.58 -96.16
C ARG A 14 56.97 31.82 -96.73
N LEU A 15 56.85 32.52 -97.86
CA LEU A 15 55.55 32.80 -98.47
C LEU A 15 54.98 31.61 -99.24
N PHE A 16 55.83 30.80 -99.88
CA PHE A 16 55.38 29.80 -100.86
C PHE A 16 55.77 28.34 -100.53
N ASP A 17 56.63 28.08 -99.54
CA ASP A 17 56.83 26.71 -99.06
C ASP A 17 55.85 26.40 -97.92
N HIS A 18 54.65 25.95 -98.31
CA HIS A 18 53.59 25.58 -97.38
C HIS A 18 53.77 24.20 -96.74
N ARG A 19 54.81 23.43 -97.11
CA ARG A 19 55.01 22.08 -96.56
C ARG A 19 55.13 22.06 -95.03
N PRO A 20 55.87 22.96 -94.37
CA PRO A 20 55.95 22.98 -92.91
C PRO A 20 54.60 23.28 -92.25
N PHE A 21 53.80 24.15 -92.87
CA PHE A 21 52.45 24.48 -92.39
C PHE A 21 51.50 23.29 -92.54
N ILE A 22 51.40 22.71 -93.73
CA ILE A 22 50.52 21.55 -93.99
C ILE A 22 50.93 20.35 -93.14
N GLN A 23 52.23 20.08 -92.99
CA GLN A 23 52.71 18.99 -92.16
C GLN A 23 52.44 19.26 -90.67
N GLY A 24 52.52 20.51 -90.22
CA GLY A 24 52.09 20.95 -88.89
C GLY A 24 50.59 20.69 -88.65
N GLU A 25 49.73 21.10 -89.58
CA GLU A 25 48.28 20.89 -89.51
C GLU A 25 47.89 19.41 -89.55
N VAL A 26 48.52 18.60 -90.42
CA VAL A 26 48.29 17.15 -90.47
C VAL A 26 48.72 16.47 -89.17
N THR A 27 49.86 16.87 -88.61
CA THR A 27 50.34 16.31 -87.33
C THR A 27 49.45 16.75 -86.16
N PHE A 28 48.99 18.00 -86.17
CA PHE A 28 48.03 18.50 -85.20
C PHE A 28 46.70 17.76 -85.29
N PHE A 29 46.18 17.56 -86.51
CA PHE A 29 44.95 16.80 -86.76
C PHE A 29 45.06 15.35 -86.26
N LEU A 30 46.15 14.65 -86.59
CA LEU A 30 46.39 13.30 -86.11
C LEU A 30 46.49 13.23 -84.58
N ARG A 31 47.22 14.16 -83.95
CA ARG A 31 47.32 14.24 -82.48
C ARG A 31 45.95 14.50 -81.82
N GLU A 32 45.15 15.42 -82.34
CA GLU A 32 43.84 15.73 -81.77
C GLU A 32 42.84 14.57 -81.93
N PHE A 33 42.80 13.93 -83.10
CA PHE A 33 41.84 12.85 -83.36
C PHE A 33 42.28 11.48 -82.84
N GLN A 34 43.54 11.07 -83.04
CA GLN A 34 44.02 9.76 -82.60
C GLN A 34 44.43 9.74 -81.12
N GLU A 35 45.14 10.78 -80.64
CA GLU A 35 45.68 10.76 -79.26
C GLU A 35 44.69 11.34 -78.23
N LYS A 36 44.08 12.50 -78.49
CA LYS A 36 43.21 13.16 -77.50
C LYS A 36 41.76 12.67 -77.51
N ARG A 37 41.15 12.44 -78.68
CA ARG A 37 39.75 11.97 -78.78
C ARG A 37 39.62 10.46 -78.62
N SER A 38 40.59 9.67 -79.11
CA SER A 38 40.77 8.23 -78.80
C SER A 38 39.45 7.44 -78.76
N ASP A 39 38.55 7.71 -79.70
CA ASP A 39 37.21 7.09 -79.84
C ASP A 39 36.27 7.18 -78.62
N ARG A 40 36.53 8.09 -77.67
CA ARG A 40 35.69 8.28 -76.46
C ARG A 40 34.22 8.58 -76.77
N GLU A 41 33.97 9.28 -77.88
CA GLU A 41 32.60 9.57 -78.35
C GLU A 41 31.88 8.29 -78.78
N VAL A 42 32.58 7.38 -79.45
CA VAL A 42 32.06 6.09 -79.87
C VAL A 42 31.78 5.20 -78.65
N GLU A 43 32.69 5.16 -77.68
CA GLU A 43 32.48 4.42 -76.42
C GLU A 43 31.26 4.96 -75.64
N ARG A 44 31.07 6.28 -75.60
CA ARG A 44 29.88 6.90 -74.99
C ARG A 44 28.61 6.52 -75.73
N LEU A 45 28.61 6.50 -77.06
CA LEU A 45 27.46 6.08 -77.85
C LEU A 45 27.11 4.61 -77.60
N PHE A 46 28.10 3.74 -77.48
CA PHE A 46 27.86 2.34 -77.11
C PHE A 46 27.27 2.20 -75.70
N LYS A 47 27.78 2.95 -74.71
CA LYS A 47 27.20 2.95 -73.35
C LYS A 47 25.76 3.46 -73.35
N ILE A 48 25.47 4.52 -74.10
CA ILE A 48 24.10 5.04 -74.23
C ILE A 48 23.20 4.00 -74.90
N LEU A 49 23.69 3.31 -75.93
CA LEU A 49 22.95 2.26 -76.61
C LEU A 49 22.68 1.08 -75.66
N GLU A 50 23.68 0.65 -74.90
CA GLU A 50 23.56 -0.40 -73.88
C GLU A 50 22.50 -0.03 -72.84
N TYR A 51 22.59 1.16 -72.24
CA TYR A 51 21.58 1.63 -71.28
C TYR A 51 20.18 1.75 -71.91
N THR A 52 20.08 2.25 -73.14
CA THR A 52 18.79 2.38 -73.83
C THR A 52 18.18 1.00 -74.11
N THR A 53 19.02 0.02 -74.43
CA THR A 53 18.60 -1.36 -74.69
C THR A 53 18.20 -2.05 -73.39
N GLU A 54 18.98 -1.92 -72.32
CA GLU A 54 18.66 -2.47 -71.00
C GLU A 54 17.35 -1.87 -70.45
N LEU A 55 17.17 -0.56 -70.57
CA LEU A 55 15.93 0.13 -70.19
C LEU A 55 14.73 -0.40 -70.98
N LYS A 56 14.91 -0.57 -72.30
CA LYS A 56 13.85 -1.04 -73.19
C LYS A 56 13.48 -2.50 -72.97
N GLU A 57 14.47 -3.37 -72.81
CA GLU A 57 14.27 -4.82 -72.82
C GLU A 57 14.06 -5.43 -71.44
N SER A 58 14.50 -4.77 -70.36
CA SER A 58 14.44 -5.37 -69.01
C SER A 58 13.74 -4.51 -67.98
N GLN A 59 14.03 -3.20 -67.92
CA GLN A 59 13.58 -2.39 -66.79
C GLN A 59 12.11 -2.00 -66.91
N LEU A 60 11.60 -1.72 -68.11
CA LEU A 60 10.18 -1.43 -68.34
C LEU A 60 9.29 -2.59 -67.86
N ASP A 61 9.52 -3.79 -68.38
CA ASP A 61 8.75 -4.99 -68.02
C ASP A 61 8.87 -5.30 -66.51
N ARG A 62 10.07 -5.13 -65.93
CA ARG A 62 10.29 -5.32 -64.50
C ARG A 62 9.49 -4.32 -63.66
N THR A 63 9.43 -3.05 -64.08
CA THR A 63 8.64 -2.03 -63.37
C THR A 63 7.14 -2.27 -63.48
N GLU A 64 6.66 -2.74 -64.64
CA GLU A 64 5.28 -3.13 -64.84
C GLU A 64 4.89 -4.31 -63.94
N GLN A 65 5.70 -5.37 -63.92
CA GLN A 65 5.48 -6.54 -63.06
C GLN A 65 5.49 -6.20 -61.57
N LEU A 66 6.43 -5.35 -61.12
CA LEU A 66 6.46 -4.86 -59.75
C LEU A 66 5.22 -4.03 -59.41
N GLY A 67 4.76 -3.20 -60.35
CA GLY A 67 3.51 -2.45 -60.24
C GLY A 67 2.30 -3.38 -60.05
N ASP A 68 2.15 -4.36 -60.93
CA ASP A 68 1.05 -5.33 -60.91
C ASP A 68 1.05 -6.19 -59.65
N CYS A 69 2.22 -6.49 -59.09
CA CYS A 69 2.33 -7.29 -57.87
C CYS A 69 2.01 -6.47 -56.59
N HIS A 70 2.48 -5.22 -56.50
CA HIS A 70 2.43 -4.45 -55.26
C HIS A 70 1.26 -3.47 -55.15
N LEU A 71 0.81 -2.87 -56.26
CA LEU A 71 -0.29 -1.90 -56.24
C LEU A 71 -1.62 -2.50 -55.75
N PRO A 72 -2.03 -3.72 -56.15
CA PRO A 72 -3.28 -4.31 -55.67
C PRO A 72 -3.25 -4.59 -54.17
N SER A 73 -2.12 -5.08 -53.65
CA SER A 73 -1.95 -5.34 -52.22
C SER A 73 -2.01 -4.04 -51.41
N LEU A 74 -1.32 -3.00 -51.86
CA LEU A 74 -1.38 -1.68 -51.22
C LEU A 74 -2.79 -1.13 -51.22
N LYS A 75 -3.50 -1.20 -52.35
CA LYS A 75 -4.90 -0.77 -52.47
C LYS A 75 -5.80 -1.51 -51.48
N ALA A 76 -5.71 -2.84 -51.44
CA ALA A 76 -6.52 -3.65 -50.52
C ALA A 76 -6.27 -3.29 -49.05
N ASN A 77 -5.01 -3.08 -48.66
CA ASN A 77 -4.66 -2.70 -47.29
C ASN A 77 -5.21 -1.30 -46.93
N VAL A 78 -5.15 -0.35 -47.87
CA VAL A 78 -5.72 0.99 -47.68
C VAL A 78 -7.24 0.94 -47.57
N ASP A 79 -7.92 0.15 -48.41
CA ASP A 79 -9.37 -0.02 -48.36
C ASP A 79 -9.81 -0.65 -47.02
N VAL A 80 -9.06 -1.63 -46.51
CA VAL A 80 -9.31 -2.22 -45.19
C VAL A 80 -9.12 -1.18 -44.08
N ALA A 81 -8.02 -0.42 -44.11
CA ALA A 81 -7.77 0.63 -43.12
C ALA A 81 -8.89 1.68 -43.12
N LEU A 82 -9.36 2.09 -44.30
CA LEU A 82 -10.45 3.05 -44.45
C LEU A 82 -11.76 2.49 -43.88
N SER A 83 -12.07 1.21 -44.13
CA SER A 83 -13.25 0.55 -43.55
C SER A 83 -13.21 0.49 -42.02
N MET A 84 -12.02 0.27 -41.44
CA MET A 84 -11.83 0.26 -39.99
C MET A 84 -12.07 1.65 -39.40
N CYS A 85 -11.51 2.70 -40.01
CA CYS A 85 -11.71 4.08 -39.58
C CYS A 85 -13.20 4.46 -39.62
N ASN A 86 -13.91 4.13 -40.70
CA ASN A 86 -15.34 4.41 -40.81
C ASN A 86 -16.17 3.68 -39.74
N ARG A 87 -15.81 2.43 -39.42
CA ARG A 87 -16.49 1.67 -38.36
C ARG A 87 -16.26 2.28 -36.97
N VAL A 88 -15.09 2.85 -36.71
CA VAL A 88 -14.80 3.57 -35.45
C VAL A 88 -15.65 4.83 -35.35
N LEU A 89 -15.70 5.63 -36.42
CA LEU A 89 -16.52 6.85 -36.46
C LEU A 89 -18.01 6.57 -36.23
N GLN A 90 -18.56 5.54 -36.88
CA GLN A 90 -19.97 5.14 -36.68
C GLN A 90 -20.24 4.66 -35.25
N ARG A 91 -19.25 4.05 -34.58
CA ARG A 91 -19.41 3.62 -33.19
C ARG A 91 -19.43 4.80 -32.24
N GLU A 92 -18.65 5.83 -32.51
CA GLU A 92 -18.63 7.06 -31.72
C GLU A 92 -19.98 7.79 -31.80
N GLU A 93 -20.56 7.91 -32.99
CA GLU A 93 -21.86 8.57 -33.19
C GLU A 93 -23.03 7.83 -32.50
N ASN A 94 -22.98 6.50 -32.43
CA ASN A 94 -24.01 5.69 -31.79
C ASN A 94 -23.77 5.45 -30.28
N PHE A 95 -22.61 5.84 -29.75
CA PHE A 95 -22.29 5.63 -28.34
C PHE A 95 -22.76 6.84 -27.53
N ASP A 96 -23.99 6.75 -27.01
CA ASP A 96 -24.60 7.71 -26.07
C ASP A 96 -23.90 7.66 -24.69
N SER A 97 -22.63 8.05 -24.70
CA SER A 97 -21.75 8.05 -23.54
C SER A 97 -22.31 8.93 -22.43
N ASP A 98 -22.95 10.04 -22.78
CA ASP A 98 -23.43 11.02 -21.81
C ASP A 98 -24.56 10.47 -20.95
N ASN A 99 -25.52 9.73 -21.54
CA ASN A 99 -26.59 9.11 -20.76
C ASN A 99 -26.06 8.02 -19.84
N VAL A 100 -25.23 7.10 -20.34
CA VAL A 100 -24.61 6.03 -19.52
C VAL A 100 -23.74 6.62 -18.40
N LEU A 101 -22.99 7.68 -18.69
CA LEU A 101 -22.17 8.37 -17.68
C LEU A 101 -23.05 9.06 -16.62
N SER A 102 -24.17 9.66 -17.01
CA SER A 102 -25.11 10.31 -16.10
C SER A 102 -25.77 9.31 -15.15
N GLU A 103 -26.22 8.16 -15.65
CA GLU A 103 -26.82 7.10 -14.83
C GLU A 103 -25.82 6.53 -13.82
N ASN A 104 -24.59 6.27 -14.26
CA ASN A 104 -23.52 5.80 -13.38
C ASN A 104 -23.12 6.84 -12.31
N ARG A 105 -23.21 8.14 -12.61
CA ARG A 105 -23.01 9.20 -11.61
C ARG A 105 -24.15 9.19 -10.58
N LEU A 106 -25.40 8.99 -11.01
CA LEU A 106 -26.56 8.90 -10.11
C LEU A 106 -26.49 7.67 -9.21
N LEU A 107 -26.09 6.52 -9.75
CA LEU A 107 -25.89 5.28 -8.96
C LEU A 107 -24.82 5.47 -7.89
N ARG A 108 -23.63 5.98 -8.27
CA ARG A 108 -22.56 6.26 -7.31
C ARG A 108 -22.97 7.27 -6.25
N LYS A 109 -23.77 8.28 -6.61
CA LYS A 109 -24.28 9.25 -5.63
C LYS A 109 -25.19 8.58 -4.59
N LYS A 110 -26.09 7.69 -5.02
CA LYS A 110 -26.95 6.92 -4.10
C LYS A 110 -26.15 5.97 -3.21
N GLU A 111 -25.14 5.31 -3.76
CA GLU A 111 -24.23 4.45 -2.99
C GLU A 111 -23.43 5.25 -1.96
N TRP A 112 -22.93 6.40 -2.36
CA TRP A 112 -22.21 7.32 -1.48
C TRP A 112 -23.09 7.81 -0.33
N GLU A 113 -24.33 8.22 -0.62
CA GLU A 113 -25.29 8.63 0.42
C GLU A 113 -25.58 7.50 1.41
N LYS A 114 -25.77 6.27 0.93
CA LYS A 114 -25.92 5.08 1.80
C LYS A 114 -24.69 4.85 2.68
N PHE A 115 -23.50 4.94 2.09
CA PHE A 115 -22.23 4.74 2.80
C PHE A 115 -22.03 5.81 3.89
N ILE A 116 -22.27 7.08 3.57
CA ILE A 116 -22.14 8.17 4.54
C ILE A 116 -23.14 8.00 5.69
N ASN A 117 -24.38 7.61 5.39
CA ASN A 117 -25.37 7.34 6.43
C ASN A 117 -24.97 6.17 7.33
N ASP A 118 -24.49 5.06 6.76
CA ASP A 118 -23.99 3.91 7.54
C ASP A 118 -22.78 4.27 8.40
N MET A 119 -21.85 5.08 7.87
CA MET A 119 -20.69 5.55 8.62
C MET A 119 -21.10 6.47 9.77
N SER A 120 -22.01 7.42 9.52
CA SER A 120 -22.55 8.31 10.56
C SER A 120 -23.19 7.51 11.69
N ASN A 121 -24.02 6.52 11.35
CA ASN A 121 -24.67 5.64 12.34
C ASN A 121 -23.65 4.83 13.16
N LYS A 122 -22.55 4.38 12.54
CA LYS A 122 -21.46 3.68 13.23
C LYS A 122 -20.72 4.58 14.19
N CYS A 123 -20.37 5.80 13.78
CA CYS A 123 -19.75 6.81 14.64
C CYS A 123 -20.65 7.11 15.84
N GLU A 124 -21.94 7.38 15.60
CA GLU A 124 -22.89 7.70 16.66
C GLU A 124 -23.04 6.55 17.67
N ARG A 125 -23.13 5.31 17.20
CA ARG A 125 -23.15 4.14 18.09
C ARG A 125 -21.88 4.03 18.95
N VAL A 126 -20.72 4.28 18.35
CA VAL A 126 -19.46 4.25 19.08
C VAL A 126 -19.44 5.35 20.15
N ASP A 127 -19.84 6.57 19.80
CA ASP A 127 -19.93 7.69 20.75
C ASP A 127 -20.91 7.39 21.90
N GLN A 128 -22.07 6.80 21.61
CA GLN A 128 -23.03 6.34 22.62
C GLN A 128 -22.40 5.30 23.56
N THR A 129 -21.71 4.29 23.03
CA THR A 129 -21.03 3.30 23.88
C THR A 129 -19.93 3.91 24.74
N PHE A 130 -19.21 4.92 24.24
CA PHE A 130 -18.21 5.63 25.02
C PHE A 130 -18.86 6.43 26.15
N GLN A 131 -19.95 7.16 25.87
CA GLN A 131 -20.69 7.91 26.90
C GLN A 131 -21.27 6.99 27.97
N GLU A 132 -21.85 5.86 27.58
CA GLU A 132 -22.34 4.84 28.52
C GLU A 132 -21.20 4.33 29.42
N LYS A 133 -20.04 4.00 28.84
CA LYS A 133 -18.87 3.56 29.60
C LYS A 133 -18.26 4.65 30.47
N GLU A 134 -18.24 5.89 30.02
CA GLU A 134 -17.79 7.03 30.81
C GLU A 134 -18.69 7.22 32.03
N ASN A 135 -20.02 7.14 31.85
CA ASN A 135 -20.97 7.20 32.95
C ASN A 135 -20.82 6.03 33.92
N GLU A 136 -20.68 4.79 33.41
CA GLU A 136 -20.40 3.60 34.24
C GLU A 136 -19.13 3.78 35.07
N ILE A 137 -18.06 4.30 34.46
CA ILE A 137 -16.78 4.58 35.13
C ILE A 137 -16.96 5.68 36.18
N GLN A 138 -17.68 6.76 35.85
CA GLN A 138 -17.92 7.88 36.76
C GLN A 138 -18.72 7.44 37.99
N GLU A 139 -19.73 6.58 37.81
CA GLU A 139 -20.49 5.98 38.91
C GLU A 139 -19.61 5.01 39.72
N PHE A 140 -18.79 4.19 39.04
CA PHE A 140 -17.92 3.20 39.68
C PHE A 140 -16.82 3.83 40.55
N TYR A 141 -16.20 4.91 40.09
CA TYR A 141 -15.16 5.64 40.85
C TYR A 141 -15.73 6.70 41.79
N SER A 142 -17.06 6.79 41.93
CA SER A 142 -17.67 7.65 42.94
C SER A 142 -17.24 7.22 44.35
N ILE A 143 -16.65 8.15 45.08
CA ILE A 143 -16.13 7.88 46.43
C ILE A 143 -17.33 7.83 47.38
N VAL A 144 -17.59 6.65 47.97
CA VAL A 144 -18.73 6.39 48.86
C VAL A 144 -18.72 7.27 50.12
N ASP A 145 -17.53 7.58 50.64
CA ASP A 145 -17.35 8.54 51.74
C ASP A 145 -16.13 9.44 51.43
N PRO A 146 -16.34 10.68 50.96
CA PRO A 146 -15.26 11.61 50.64
C PRO A 146 -14.62 12.24 51.89
N THR A 147 -14.98 11.80 53.10
CA THR A 147 -14.42 12.37 54.32
C THR A 147 -12.99 11.90 54.56
N VAL A 148 -12.09 12.87 54.73
CA VAL A 148 -10.71 12.61 55.12
C VAL A 148 -10.68 12.17 56.57
N THR A 149 -9.97 11.07 56.84
CA THR A 149 -9.77 10.57 58.20
C THR A 149 -8.30 10.78 58.60
N ILE A 150 -8.08 11.18 59.85
CA ILE A 150 -6.74 11.38 60.40
C ILE A 150 -6.48 10.33 61.46
N LYS A 151 -5.32 9.69 61.37
CA LYS A 151 -4.78 8.83 62.42
C LYS A 151 -4.05 9.71 63.43
N PRO A 152 -4.54 9.81 64.68
CA PRO A 152 -3.96 10.73 65.65
C PRO A 152 -2.55 10.30 66.08
N SER A 153 -1.65 11.28 66.21
CA SER A 153 -0.32 11.07 66.79
C SER A 153 -0.39 10.68 68.27
N LYS A 154 0.71 10.13 68.81
CA LYS A 154 0.83 9.81 70.25
C LYS A 154 0.56 11.05 71.13
N LYS A 155 1.09 12.21 70.72
CA LYS A 155 0.88 13.50 71.41
C LYS A 155 -0.60 13.90 71.43
N LEU A 156 -1.27 13.75 70.29
CA LEU A 156 -2.69 14.07 70.15
C LEU A 156 -3.56 13.11 70.97
N THR A 157 -3.24 11.82 70.98
CA THR A 157 -3.97 10.84 71.79
C THR A 157 -3.78 11.08 73.29
N ASP A 158 -2.57 11.44 73.73
CA ASP A 158 -2.30 11.71 75.14
C ASP A 158 -3.03 12.98 75.62
N PHE A 159 -3.03 14.04 74.79
CA PHE A 159 -3.78 15.27 75.07
C PHE A 159 -5.29 15.01 75.21
N ILE A 160 -5.88 14.24 74.30
CA ILE A 160 -7.31 13.90 74.35
C ILE A 160 -7.65 13.06 75.60
N LEU A 161 -6.72 12.25 76.09
CA LEU A 161 -6.94 11.33 77.21
C LEU A 161 -6.81 11.98 78.59
N TYR A 162 -5.92 12.96 78.74
CA TYR A 162 -5.52 13.50 80.03
C TYR A 162 -5.96 14.97 80.25
N ASP A 163 -6.01 15.77 79.19
CA ASP A 163 -6.23 17.23 79.31
C ASP A 163 -7.64 17.69 78.94
N VAL A 164 -8.45 16.83 78.30
CA VAL A 164 -9.85 17.12 77.98
C VAL A 164 -10.74 16.75 79.17
N LYS A 165 -11.19 17.76 79.93
CA LYS A 165 -11.98 17.59 81.17
C LYS A 165 -13.49 17.64 80.97
N ASP A 166 -13.98 18.43 80.01
CA ASP A 166 -15.39 18.56 79.66
C ASP A 166 -15.65 17.95 78.28
N THR A 167 -16.44 16.88 78.25
CA THR A 167 -16.84 16.15 77.02
C THR A 167 -18.28 16.47 76.59
N ASP A 168 -18.92 17.48 77.19
CA ASP A 168 -20.29 17.85 76.85
C ASP A 168 -20.36 18.42 75.43
N GLY A 169 -20.88 17.62 74.50
CA GLY A 169 -20.98 17.95 73.08
C GLY A 169 -19.78 17.54 72.21
N ALA A 170 -18.95 16.59 72.66
CA ALA A 170 -17.86 16.04 71.86
C ALA A 170 -18.36 15.10 70.74
N PRO A 171 -17.78 15.14 69.53
CA PRO A 171 -18.14 14.22 68.46
C PRO A 171 -17.63 12.79 68.72
N ASP A 172 -18.18 11.81 67.98
CA ASP A 172 -18.04 10.38 68.27
C ASP A 172 -16.57 9.89 68.34
N GLY A 173 -15.68 10.45 67.53
CA GLY A 173 -14.26 10.07 67.48
C GLY A 173 -13.51 10.46 68.75
N ILE A 174 -13.82 11.61 69.34
CA ILE A 174 -13.23 12.09 70.59
C ILE A 174 -13.81 11.32 71.79
N THR A 175 -15.11 11.05 71.78
CA THR A 175 -15.79 10.28 72.83
C THR A 175 -15.29 8.82 72.88
N TYR A 176 -14.96 8.23 71.71
CA TYR A 176 -14.36 6.90 71.62
C TYR A 176 -12.98 6.82 72.29
N LEU A 177 -12.19 7.88 72.20
CA LEU A 177 -10.84 7.99 72.79
C LEU A 177 -10.85 8.25 74.31
N HIS A 178 -11.89 8.90 74.85
CA HIS A 178 -11.95 9.31 76.28
C HIS A 178 -12.31 8.19 77.27
N SER A 179 -12.78 7.02 76.81
CA SER A 179 -13.27 5.95 77.70
C SER A 179 -12.21 5.40 78.69
N LYS A 180 -12.51 5.39 80.01
CA LYS A 180 -11.56 5.16 81.12
C LYS A 180 -11.04 3.71 81.34
N SER A 181 -11.29 2.74 80.45
CA SER A 181 -10.94 1.32 80.71
C SER A 181 -9.48 0.98 80.39
N LYS A 182 -8.69 0.56 81.40
CA LYS A 182 -7.24 0.29 81.30
C LYS A 182 -6.84 -0.85 80.33
N LYS A 183 -7.69 -1.85 80.10
CA LYS A 183 -7.35 -3.05 79.30
C LYS A 183 -7.52 -2.85 77.78
N PHE A 184 -8.29 -1.85 77.37
CA PHE A 184 -8.64 -1.55 75.96
C PHE A 184 -7.89 -0.34 75.36
N LYS A 185 -7.01 0.33 76.11
CA LYS A 185 -6.34 1.58 75.66
C LYS A 185 -5.40 1.37 74.46
N LYS A 186 -4.59 0.31 74.46
CA LYS A 186 -3.52 0.11 73.45
C LYS A 186 -4.08 -0.26 72.06
N GLU A 187 -5.16 -1.04 72.03
CA GLU A 187 -5.86 -1.48 70.81
C GLU A 187 -6.75 -0.37 70.23
N LYS A 188 -7.40 0.43 71.09
CA LYS A 188 -8.20 1.60 70.66
C LYS A 188 -7.35 2.72 70.08
N ILE A 189 -6.16 2.98 70.65
CA ILE A 189 -5.21 3.98 70.13
C ILE A 189 -4.68 3.57 68.75
N ALA A 190 -4.54 2.27 68.49
CA ALA A 190 -4.08 1.77 67.19
C ALA A 190 -5.15 1.91 66.08
N ASN A 191 -6.43 1.80 66.44
CA ASN A 191 -7.57 1.82 65.50
C ASN A 191 -8.36 3.14 65.51
N ALA A 192 -7.91 4.16 66.23
CA ALA A 192 -8.61 5.44 66.30
C ALA A 192 -8.47 6.21 64.98
N THR A 193 -9.60 6.58 64.40
CA THR A 193 -9.69 7.49 63.25
C THR A 193 -10.51 8.70 63.67
N LEU A 194 -9.95 9.89 63.44
CA LEU A 194 -10.63 11.16 63.67
C LEU A 194 -11.14 11.71 62.35
N LYS A 195 -12.39 12.17 62.33
CA LYS A 195 -12.98 12.88 61.20
C LYS A 195 -12.68 14.38 61.30
N ILE A 196 -12.89 15.10 60.19
CA ILE A 196 -12.72 16.57 60.15
C ILE A 196 -13.58 17.28 61.23
N GLU A 197 -14.73 16.72 61.58
CA GLU A 197 -15.64 17.24 62.61
C GLU A 197 -15.01 17.21 64.01
N ASP A 198 -14.33 16.11 64.36
CA ASP A 198 -13.59 15.95 65.62
C ASP A 198 -12.52 17.03 65.76
N LEU A 199 -11.80 17.32 64.68
CA LEU A 199 -10.72 18.29 64.67
C LEU A 199 -11.23 19.73 64.79
N ARG A 200 -12.38 20.01 64.17
CA ARG A 200 -13.04 21.32 64.28
C ARG A 200 -13.48 21.58 65.71
N TRP A 201 -14.00 20.57 66.39
CA TRP A 201 -14.34 20.63 67.80
C TRP A 201 -13.09 20.83 68.67
N LEU A 202 -12.03 20.05 68.46
CA LEU A 202 -10.79 20.16 69.24
C LEU A 202 -10.13 21.53 69.10
N ASN A 203 -10.16 22.13 67.91
CA ASN A 203 -9.67 23.49 67.69
C ASN A 203 -10.50 24.52 68.48
N LYS A 204 -11.82 24.35 68.55
CA LYS A 204 -12.70 25.21 69.34
C LYS A 204 -12.39 25.08 70.84
N TYR A 205 -12.24 23.85 71.33
CA TYR A 205 -11.88 23.54 72.71
C TYR A 205 -10.52 24.15 73.10
N LEU A 206 -9.49 23.99 72.26
CA LEU A 206 -8.17 24.59 72.49
C LEU A 206 -8.22 26.12 72.51
N LYS A 207 -9.06 26.77 71.70
CA LYS A 207 -9.23 28.23 71.72
C LYS A 207 -9.84 28.73 73.03
N GLU A 208 -10.71 27.95 73.66
CA GLU A 208 -11.32 28.28 74.95
C GLU A 208 -10.32 28.04 76.09
N ASN A 209 -9.61 26.90 76.08
CA ASN A 209 -8.56 26.61 77.06
C ASN A 209 -7.40 27.61 77.03
N ARG A 210 -7.05 28.17 75.86
CA ARG A 210 -6.02 29.23 75.77
C ARG A 210 -6.40 30.54 76.47
N LYS A 211 -7.69 30.78 76.74
CA LYS A 211 -8.13 31.98 77.47
C LYS A 211 -7.92 31.85 78.97
N THR A 212 -7.85 30.63 79.49
CA THR A 212 -7.80 30.32 80.93
C THR A 212 -6.46 29.71 81.35
N ALA A 213 -5.70 29.08 80.44
CA ALA A 213 -4.47 28.37 80.75
C ALA A 213 -3.19 29.24 80.70
N THR A 214 -2.20 28.87 81.52
CA THR A 214 -0.88 29.51 81.62
C THR A 214 0.08 29.08 80.50
N GLU A 215 -0.16 27.92 79.88
CA GLU A 215 0.63 27.34 78.79
C GLU A 215 -0.24 27.19 77.53
N LYS A 216 0.24 27.71 76.39
CA LYS A 216 -0.54 27.80 75.15
C LYS A 216 -0.14 26.69 74.19
N ILE A 217 -0.91 25.59 74.22
CA ILE A 217 -0.72 24.47 73.28
C ILE A 217 -1.40 24.79 71.95
N TYR A 218 -0.68 24.58 70.84
CA TYR A 218 -1.21 24.80 69.49
C TYR A 218 -1.63 23.50 68.81
N LEU A 219 -2.68 23.58 67.98
CA LEU A 219 -3.23 22.41 67.30
C LEU A 219 -2.21 21.78 66.33
N HIS A 220 -1.42 22.60 65.64
CA HIS A 220 -0.40 22.10 64.71
C HIS A 220 0.73 21.31 65.42
N GLU A 221 1.09 21.68 66.65
CA GLU A 221 2.08 20.96 67.47
C GLU A 221 1.60 19.55 67.86
N LEU A 222 0.29 19.36 67.97
CA LEU A 222 -0.32 18.05 68.21
C LEU A 222 -0.38 17.18 66.95
N PHE A 223 -0.29 17.79 65.76
CA PHE A 223 -0.40 17.12 64.46
C PHE A 223 0.93 16.74 63.80
N ASP A 224 2.08 17.19 64.33
CA ASP A 224 3.41 16.99 63.71
C ASP A 224 3.70 15.54 63.26
N ASP A 225 3.14 14.55 63.94
CA ASP A 225 3.33 13.11 63.66
C ASP A 225 2.02 12.37 63.30
N SER A 226 1.01 13.05 62.76
CA SER A 226 -0.28 12.44 62.42
C SER A 226 -0.38 12.07 60.94
N ASP A 227 -0.80 10.85 60.64
CA ASP A 227 -0.97 10.38 59.25
C ASP A 227 -2.37 10.71 58.73
N VAL A 228 -2.44 11.29 57.53
CA VAL A 228 -3.71 11.58 56.83
C VAL A 228 -4.06 10.42 55.91
N ILE A 229 -5.23 9.83 56.10
CA ILE A 229 -5.76 8.75 55.25
C ILE A 229 -6.76 9.36 54.27
N LEU A 230 -6.40 9.34 52.99
CA LEU A 230 -7.24 9.81 51.90
C LEU A 230 -8.26 8.74 51.52
N PRO A 231 -9.50 9.13 51.15
CA PRO A 231 -10.47 8.20 50.64
C PRO A 231 -10.04 7.73 49.25
N THR A 232 -9.64 6.47 49.13
CA THR A 232 -9.33 5.82 47.86
C THR A 232 -10.54 5.07 47.31
N PRO A 233 -10.78 5.11 45.98
CA PRO A 233 -11.79 4.27 45.35
C PRO A 233 -11.56 2.78 45.63
N LYS A 234 -12.62 1.98 45.63
CA LYS A 234 -12.53 0.53 45.79
C LYS A 234 -11.92 -0.08 44.51
N GLU A 235 -10.72 -0.62 44.60
CA GLU A 235 -10.09 -1.34 43.49
C GLU A 235 -10.78 -2.70 43.29
N THR A 236 -11.33 -2.95 42.10
CA THR A 236 -11.78 -4.30 41.73
C THR A 236 -10.60 -5.15 41.26
N PRO A 237 -10.55 -6.44 41.64
CA PRO A 237 -9.54 -7.34 41.12
C PRO A 237 -9.73 -7.51 39.61
N ARG A 238 -8.63 -7.46 38.88
CA ARG A 238 -8.62 -7.61 37.42
C ARG A 238 -9.11 -9.01 37.04
N ASN A 239 -9.91 -9.11 35.97
CA ASN A 239 -10.45 -10.39 35.52
C ASN A 239 -9.30 -11.40 35.25
N PRO A 240 -9.30 -12.59 35.89
CA PRO A 240 -8.22 -13.57 35.78
C PRO A 240 -8.02 -14.08 34.34
N GLU A 241 -9.08 -14.14 33.52
CA GLU A 241 -8.99 -14.55 32.12
C GLU A 241 -8.26 -13.51 31.27
N LEU A 242 -8.52 -12.23 31.53
CA LEU A 242 -7.84 -11.12 30.84
C LEU A 242 -6.37 -11.08 31.23
N GLU A 243 -6.03 -11.27 32.50
CA GLU A 243 -4.63 -11.36 32.93
C GLU A 243 -3.91 -12.56 32.31
N ALA A 244 -4.55 -13.73 32.27
CA ALA A 244 -4.00 -14.91 31.61
C ALA A 244 -3.76 -14.65 30.12
N ARG A 245 -4.68 -13.97 29.43
CA ARG A 245 -4.54 -13.60 28.02
C ARG A 245 -3.42 -12.59 27.81
N ILE A 246 -3.32 -11.56 28.65
CA ILE A 246 -2.24 -10.56 28.60
C ILE A 246 -0.90 -11.23 28.84
N LYS A 247 -0.80 -12.10 29.86
CA LYS A 247 0.42 -12.86 30.16
C LYS A 247 0.82 -13.75 28.99
N LYS A 248 -0.14 -14.40 28.33
CA LYS A 248 0.09 -15.20 27.12
C LYS A 248 0.60 -14.35 25.95
N LEU A 249 -0.06 -13.22 25.66
CA LEU A 249 0.34 -12.32 24.57
C LEU A 249 1.71 -11.69 24.83
N ALA A 250 1.98 -11.25 26.06
CA ALA A 250 3.28 -10.75 26.48
C ALA A 250 4.36 -11.82 26.35
N ALA A 251 4.09 -13.06 26.77
CA ALA A 251 5.03 -14.16 26.58
C ALA A 251 5.28 -14.46 25.09
N GLN A 252 4.25 -14.39 24.24
CA GLN A 252 4.40 -14.56 22.79
C GLN A 252 5.24 -13.44 22.17
N GLN A 253 4.98 -12.19 22.54
CA GLN A 253 5.73 -11.05 22.06
C GLN A 253 7.19 -11.09 22.53
N ASN A 254 7.41 -11.32 23.82
CA ASN A 254 8.76 -11.46 24.38
C ASN A 254 9.52 -12.62 23.73
N ASN A 255 8.85 -13.73 23.39
CA ASN A 255 9.48 -14.84 22.68
C ASN A 255 9.85 -14.45 21.24
N ARG A 256 9.00 -13.70 20.52
CA ARG A 256 9.34 -13.16 19.20
C ARG A 256 10.52 -12.20 19.27
N GLU A 257 10.54 -11.29 20.24
CA GLU A 257 11.63 -10.34 20.47
C GLU A 257 12.93 -11.06 20.85
N TYR A 258 12.86 -12.05 21.74
CA TYR A 258 13.98 -12.90 22.10
C TYR A 258 14.55 -13.65 20.89
N GLN A 259 13.68 -14.24 20.06
CA GLN A 259 14.10 -14.91 18.82
C GLN A 259 14.75 -13.93 17.84
N ALA A 260 14.22 -12.72 17.70
CA ALA A 260 14.81 -11.68 16.87
C ALA A 260 16.21 -11.25 17.38
N MET A 261 16.35 -11.06 18.69
CA MET A 261 17.63 -10.68 19.31
C MET A 261 18.69 -11.79 19.25
N THR A 262 18.28 -13.06 19.39
CA THR A 262 19.19 -14.22 19.37
C THR A 262 19.45 -14.77 17.97
N LYS A 263 18.77 -14.24 16.95
CA LYS A 263 18.89 -14.65 15.54
C LYS A 263 20.32 -14.58 14.99
N SER A 264 21.14 -13.66 15.48
CA SER A 264 22.53 -13.46 15.02
C SER A 264 23.54 -14.42 15.65
N ILE A 265 23.15 -15.13 16.72
CA ILE A 265 24.04 -15.96 17.54
C ILE A 265 24.10 -17.40 16.99
N ASP A 266 23.02 -17.88 16.37
CA ASP A 266 22.93 -19.22 15.78
C ASP A 266 23.12 -19.16 14.24
N SER A 267 24.29 -19.63 13.77
CA SER A 267 24.61 -19.69 12.34
C SER A 267 23.65 -20.56 11.52
N ALA A 268 22.97 -21.54 12.14
CA ALA A 268 22.00 -22.39 11.47
C ALA A 268 20.61 -21.72 11.33
N ARG A 269 20.30 -20.71 12.16
CA ARG A 269 19.00 -20.00 12.16
C ARG A 269 19.06 -18.58 11.58
N LYS A 270 20.23 -18.15 11.13
CA LYS A 270 20.49 -16.80 10.58
C LYS A 270 19.56 -16.42 9.42
N PHE A 271 19.12 -17.41 8.64
CA PHE A 271 18.14 -17.25 7.56
C PHE A 271 16.94 -18.17 7.80
N LEU A 272 15.89 -17.64 8.43
CA LEU A 272 14.58 -18.31 8.40
C LEU A 272 14.00 -18.16 6.98
N PRO A 273 13.31 -19.19 6.43
CA PRO A 273 12.74 -19.12 5.09
C PRO A 273 11.83 -17.91 4.90
N GLU A 274 11.06 -17.53 5.93
CA GLU A 274 10.08 -16.44 5.91
C GLU A 274 10.67 -15.04 5.62
N ASP A 275 11.96 -14.83 5.92
CA ASP A 275 12.67 -13.57 5.64
C ASP A 275 13.22 -13.49 4.20
N SER A 276 13.28 -14.63 3.50
CA SER A 276 13.74 -14.64 2.12
C SER A 276 12.61 -14.20 1.19
N VAL A 277 12.88 -13.21 0.34
CA VAL A 277 11.98 -12.80 -0.76
C VAL A 277 11.54 -14.01 -1.57
N ALA A 278 12.41 -15.02 -1.71
CA ALA A 278 12.11 -16.27 -2.40
C ALA A 278 10.96 -17.07 -1.77
N PHE A 279 10.84 -17.13 -0.44
CA PHE A 279 9.76 -17.86 0.23
C PHE A 279 8.42 -17.13 0.09
N GLN A 280 8.42 -15.80 0.28
CA GLN A 280 7.23 -14.98 0.06
C GLN A 280 6.78 -15.06 -1.41
N MET A 281 7.74 -15.01 -2.36
CA MET A 281 7.47 -15.20 -3.78
C MET A 281 6.93 -16.59 -4.10
N LYS A 282 7.42 -17.64 -3.43
CA LYS A 282 6.92 -19.02 -3.58
C LYS A 282 5.48 -19.15 -3.09
N GLN A 283 5.12 -18.47 -2.00
CA GLN A 283 3.76 -18.44 -1.48
C GLN A 283 2.81 -17.67 -2.42
N ILE A 284 3.25 -16.52 -2.95
CA ILE A 284 2.52 -15.75 -3.96
C ILE A 284 2.34 -16.58 -5.24
N ASN A 285 3.40 -17.23 -5.74
CA ASN A 285 3.33 -18.08 -6.93
C ASN A 285 2.32 -19.22 -6.76
N LYS A 286 2.25 -19.84 -5.58
CA LYS A 286 1.26 -20.90 -5.28
C LYS A 286 -0.18 -20.37 -5.36
N GLN A 287 -0.43 -19.16 -4.84
CA GLN A 287 -1.74 -18.52 -4.94
C GLN A 287 -2.07 -18.10 -6.38
N LEU A 288 -1.09 -17.57 -7.12
CA LEU A 288 -1.23 -17.16 -8.52
C LEU A 288 -1.55 -18.36 -9.43
N ILE A 289 -0.90 -19.50 -9.20
CA ILE A 289 -1.20 -20.76 -9.88
C ILE A 289 -2.64 -21.21 -9.59
N ALA A 290 -3.12 -21.08 -8.34
CA ALA A 290 -4.50 -21.44 -7.99
C ALA A 290 -5.54 -20.53 -8.66
N VAL A 291 -5.27 -19.23 -8.77
CA VAL A 291 -6.13 -18.27 -9.49
C VAL A 291 -6.12 -18.56 -10.99
N ALA A 292 -4.96 -18.86 -11.57
CA ALA A 292 -4.87 -19.23 -12.98
C ALA A 292 -5.64 -20.52 -13.28
N GLN A 293 -5.52 -21.54 -12.43
CA GLN A 293 -6.29 -22.78 -12.54
C GLN A 293 -7.81 -22.52 -12.56
N PHE A 294 -8.27 -21.60 -11.69
CA PHE A 294 -9.67 -21.19 -11.66
C PHE A 294 -10.13 -20.52 -12.96
N ILE A 295 -9.30 -19.66 -13.54
CA ILE A 295 -9.64 -19.02 -14.81
C ILE A 295 -9.72 -20.07 -15.94
N PHE A 296 -8.75 -20.98 -15.99
CA PHE A 296 -8.72 -22.03 -17.01
C PHE A 296 -9.90 -23.01 -16.88
N SER A 297 -10.31 -23.38 -15.67
CA SER A 297 -11.45 -24.28 -15.44
C SER A 297 -12.77 -23.64 -15.88
N VAL A 298 -12.98 -22.34 -15.60
CA VAL A 298 -14.18 -21.59 -16.00
C VAL A 298 -14.22 -21.41 -17.53
N ILE A 299 -13.10 -21.09 -18.15
CA ILE A 299 -12.99 -20.99 -19.62
C ILE A 299 -13.25 -22.35 -20.27
N ALA A 300 -12.67 -23.42 -19.73
CA ALA A 300 -12.91 -24.78 -20.23
C ALA A 300 -14.37 -25.20 -20.06
N GLY A 301 -14.99 -24.88 -18.93
CA GLY A 301 -16.41 -25.13 -18.66
C GLY A 301 -17.34 -24.40 -19.62
N PHE A 302 -17.02 -23.14 -19.92
CA PHE A 302 -17.73 -22.35 -20.93
C PHE A 302 -17.57 -22.94 -22.33
N ALA A 303 -16.34 -23.25 -22.74
CA ALA A 303 -16.05 -23.84 -24.04
C ALA A 303 -16.71 -25.21 -24.22
N PHE A 304 -16.76 -26.02 -23.16
CA PHE A 304 -17.48 -27.29 -23.16
C PHE A 304 -19.00 -27.10 -23.35
N GLY A 305 -19.62 -26.17 -22.62
CA GLY A 305 -21.05 -25.91 -22.78
C GLY A 305 -21.42 -25.22 -24.11
N PHE A 306 -20.52 -24.40 -24.65
CA PHE A 306 -20.76 -23.64 -25.89
C PHE A 306 -20.45 -24.46 -27.16
N ILE A 307 -19.26 -25.05 -27.24
CA ILE A 307 -18.76 -25.80 -28.42
C ILE A 307 -19.00 -27.31 -28.24
N GLY A 308 -18.74 -27.83 -27.03
CA GLY A 308 -18.82 -29.28 -26.77
C GLY A 308 -20.22 -29.85 -26.94
N VAL A 309 -21.26 -29.11 -26.56
CA VAL A 309 -22.66 -29.57 -26.72
C VAL A 309 -23.11 -29.53 -28.18
N GLU A 310 -22.64 -28.55 -28.97
CA GLU A 310 -22.89 -28.50 -30.42
C GLU A 310 -22.30 -29.73 -31.13
N LEU A 311 -21.08 -30.15 -30.76
CA LEU A 311 -20.43 -31.32 -31.34
C LEU A 311 -21.19 -32.64 -31.04
N ILE A 312 -21.98 -32.70 -29.97
CA ILE A 312 -22.69 -33.91 -29.55
C ILE A 312 -24.16 -33.90 -30.02
N VAL A 313 -24.82 -32.75 -29.99
CA VAL A 313 -26.29 -32.62 -30.17
C VAL A 313 -26.66 -32.01 -31.53
N GLY A 314 -25.71 -31.41 -32.26
CA GLY A 314 -25.94 -30.81 -33.59
C GLY A 314 -26.38 -29.34 -33.54
N ASP A 315 -27.06 -28.88 -34.60
CA ASP A 315 -27.41 -27.46 -34.82
C ASP A 315 -28.39 -26.89 -33.79
N LEU A 316 -27.87 -26.50 -32.63
CA LEU A 316 -28.56 -25.66 -31.65
C LEU A 316 -28.50 -24.19 -32.07
N ASP A 317 -29.51 -23.40 -31.74
CA ASP A 317 -29.47 -21.96 -31.99
C ASP A 317 -28.41 -21.28 -31.09
N PHE A 318 -27.78 -20.22 -31.60
CA PHE A 318 -26.63 -19.57 -30.96
C PHE A 318 -26.95 -19.10 -29.54
N GLY A 319 -28.16 -18.58 -29.32
CA GLY A 319 -28.62 -18.12 -28.01
C GLY A 319 -28.66 -19.24 -26.96
N PHE A 320 -29.11 -20.43 -27.34
CA PHE A 320 -29.14 -21.59 -26.44
C PHE A 320 -27.73 -22.10 -26.13
N ARG A 321 -26.82 -22.09 -27.11
CA ARG A 321 -25.41 -22.47 -26.89
C ARG A 321 -24.72 -21.52 -25.90
N LEU A 322 -24.94 -20.22 -26.07
CA LEU A 322 -24.39 -19.20 -25.17
C LEU A 322 -24.92 -19.38 -23.74
N LEU A 323 -26.23 -19.59 -23.60
CA LEU A 323 -26.86 -19.80 -22.30
C LEU A 323 -26.37 -21.08 -21.61
N LEU A 324 -26.21 -22.17 -22.35
CA LEU A 324 -25.69 -23.44 -21.82
C LEU A 324 -24.21 -23.31 -21.41
N GLY A 325 -23.39 -22.64 -22.22
CA GLY A 325 -22.01 -22.28 -21.86
C GLY A 325 -21.91 -21.50 -20.55
N ILE A 326 -22.77 -20.50 -20.36
CA ILE A 326 -22.80 -19.69 -19.12
C ILE A 326 -23.23 -20.53 -17.92
N ILE A 327 -24.24 -21.39 -18.05
CA ILE A 327 -24.72 -22.25 -16.96
C ILE A 327 -23.62 -23.23 -16.53
N CYS A 328 -22.97 -23.90 -17.48
CA CYS A 328 -21.86 -24.82 -17.18
C CYS A 328 -20.68 -24.10 -16.51
N ALA A 329 -20.31 -22.91 -16.99
CA ALA A 329 -19.25 -22.10 -16.40
C ALA A 329 -19.59 -21.65 -14.97
N LEU A 330 -20.84 -21.25 -14.70
CA LEU A 330 -21.29 -20.83 -13.37
C LEU A 330 -21.27 -21.97 -12.36
N ILE A 331 -21.71 -23.17 -12.75
CA ILE A 331 -21.68 -24.35 -11.87
C ILE A 331 -20.24 -24.68 -11.46
N ILE A 332 -19.31 -24.66 -12.42
CA ILE A 332 -17.89 -24.91 -12.18
C ILE A 332 -17.28 -23.80 -11.31
N ALA A 333 -17.59 -22.54 -11.59
CA ALA A 333 -17.09 -21.40 -10.81
C ALA A 333 -17.53 -21.48 -9.34
N LEU A 334 -18.80 -21.80 -9.07
CA LEU A 334 -19.30 -21.95 -7.70
C LEU A 334 -18.64 -23.12 -6.98
N ALA A 335 -18.45 -24.25 -7.66
CA ALA A 335 -17.75 -25.40 -7.09
C ALA A 335 -16.31 -25.06 -6.71
N GLU A 336 -15.56 -24.37 -7.58
CA GLU A 336 -14.16 -24.03 -7.30
C GLU A 336 -14.00 -22.93 -6.26
N ILE A 337 -14.90 -21.93 -6.20
CA ILE A 337 -14.91 -20.91 -5.14
C ILE A 337 -15.13 -21.56 -3.77
N TYR A 338 -16.03 -22.55 -3.69
CA TYR A 338 -16.25 -23.30 -2.45
C TYR A 338 -14.99 -24.04 -1.99
N PHE A 339 -14.30 -24.73 -2.89
CA PHE A 339 -13.04 -25.41 -2.57
C PHE A 339 -11.91 -24.44 -2.21
N LEU A 340 -11.85 -23.26 -2.83
CA LEU A 340 -10.89 -22.22 -2.50
C LEU A 340 -11.13 -21.65 -1.10
N ALA A 341 -12.38 -21.34 -0.76
CA ALA A 341 -12.75 -20.84 0.56
C ALA A 341 -12.45 -21.86 1.67
N LEU A 342 -12.72 -23.16 1.41
CA LEU A 342 -12.38 -24.23 2.35
C LEU A 342 -10.86 -24.35 2.55
N LYS A 343 -10.08 -24.35 1.46
CA LYS A 343 -8.61 -24.35 1.54
C LYS A 343 -8.10 -23.13 2.33
N LEU A 344 -8.60 -21.92 2.04
CA LEU A 344 -8.17 -20.69 2.72
C LEU A 344 -8.47 -20.74 4.23
N ASN A 345 -9.63 -21.30 4.62
CA ASN A 345 -9.97 -21.46 6.02
C ASN A 345 -9.05 -22.47 6.73
N GLU A 346 -8.68 -23.56 6.06
CA GLU A 346 -7.74 -24.56 6.58
C GLU A 346 -6.32 -23.98 6.77
N TYR A 347 -5.85 -23.12 5.85
CA TYR A 347 -4.58 -22.40 6.00
C TYR A 347 -4.60 -21.29 7.08
N GLY A 348 -5.78 -20.80 7.48
CA GLY A 348 -5.92 -19.76 8.51
C GLY A 348 -5.74 -20.27 9.95
N PHE A 349 -5.84 -21.58 10.18
CA PHE A 349 -5.81 -22.18 11.53
C PHE A 349 -4.51 -22.90 11.89
N ASP A 350 -3.64 -23.23 10.93
CA ASP A 350 -2.37 -23.91 11.22
C ASP A 350 -1.20 -22.93 11.38
N VAL A 351 -1.22 -22.16 12.47
CA VAL A 351 0.00 -21.60 13.07
C VAL A 351 0.29 -22.33 14.38
N THR A 352 0.41 -23.66 14.30
CA THR A 352 1.18 -24.41 15.30
C THR A 352 2.35 -25.06 14.58
N PRO A 353 3.61 -24.66 14.87
CA PRO A 353 4.75 -25.37 14.33
C PRO A 353 4.74 -26.77 14.93
N LYS A 354 4.48 -27.79 14.11
CA LYS A 354 4.74 -29.20 14.47
C LYS A 354 6.18 -29.28 14.96
N SER A 355 6.36 -29.58 16.25
CA SER A 355 7.68 -29.84 16.82
C SER A 355 8.30 -31.03 16.08
N THR A 356 9.27 -30.77 15.21
CA THR A 356 10.11 -31.82 14.66
C THR A 356 10.89 -32.40 15.84
N LYS A 357 10.74 -33.71 16.05
CA LYS A 357 11.39 -34.45 17.14
C LYS A 357 12.90 -34.18 17.07
N LEU A 358 13.44 -33.68 18.18
CA LEU A 358 14.86 -33.55 18.42
C LEU A 358 15.46 -34.97 18.39
N HIS A 359 16.30 -35.26 17.41
CA HIS A 359 17.18 -36.43 17.46
C HIS A 359 18.12 -36.25 18.65
N ARG A 360 18.07 -37.20 19.60
CA ARG A 360 19.18 -37.46 20.51
C ARG A 360 20.30 -38.05 19.67
N ASP A 361 21.48 -37.46 19.76
CA ASP A 361 22.75 -38.14 19.96
C ASP A 361 23.63 -37.26 20.84
#